data_AF-G5GDJ4-F1
#
_entry.id   AF-G5GDJ4-F1
#
_cell.length_a   1.000
_cell.length_b   1.000
_cell.length_c   1.000
_cell.angle_alpha   90.00
_cell.angle_beta   90.00
_cell.angle_gamma   90.00
#
_symmetry.space_group_name_H-M   'P 1'
#
loop_
_entity.id
_entity.type
_entity.pdbx_description
1 polymer ?
#
loop_
_entity_poly.entity_id
_entity_poly.type
_entity_poly.pdbx_seq_one_letter_code
_entity_poly.pdbx_strand_id
1 'polypeptide(L)'
;MNMKKIIALYRSAETGKTSTLNLLIELLDKNKKVEEERLIEDRRVSISYGSKKIAVTTWGDNGFELKENIKFFEKENCDILVTATRTRGETTEILNDYAKEIDTDIIWIEKNISAKLEELINQSQAKDINAIIDTLI
;
A
#
# COMPACT_ATOMS: atom_id res chain seq x y z
N MET A 1 -6.13 21.75 6.91
CA MET A 1 -5.73 20.83 5.83
C MET A 1 -5.52 19.46 6.47
N ASN A 2 -6.13 18.40 5.93
CA ASN A 2 -5.77 17.05 6.37
C ASN A 2 -4.35 16.77 5.90
N MET A 3 -3.48 16.36 6.82
CA MET A 3 -2.09 16.04 6.51
C MET A 3 -2.05 14.67 5.83
N LYS A 4 -1.57 14.62 4.59
CA LYS A 4 -1.44 13.39 3.82
C LYS A 4 -0.41 12.45 4.47
N LYS A 5 -0.60 11.13 4.33
CA LYS A 5 0.28 10.10 4.89
C LYS A 5 0.67 9.06 3.86
N ILE A 6 1.87 8.50 4.00
CA ILE A 6 2.40 7.45 3.13
C ILE A 6 2.81 6.24 3.99
N ILE A 7 2.35 5.06 3.58
CA ILE A 7 2.76 3.76 4.10
C ILE A 7 3.37 2.95 2.94
N ALA A 8 4.62 2.53 3.11
CA ALA A 8 5.38 1.83 2.08
C ALA A 8 5.66 0.38 2.50
N LEU A 9 5.03 -0.59 1.83
CA LEU A 9 5.34 -2.01 1.99
C LEU A 9 6.50 -2.38 1.08
N TYR A 10 7.68 -2.63 1.64
CA TYR A 10 8.91 -2.81 0.86
C TYR A 10 9.55 -4.19 1.06
N ARG A 11 10.09 -4.76 -0.03
CA ARG A 11 11.07 -5.88 -0.05
C ARG A 11 11.49 -6.23 -1.47
N SER A 12 12.35 -7.24 -1.59
CA SER A 12 12.65 -7.99 -2.81
C SER A 12 11.38 -8.45 -3.56
N ALA A 13 11.53 -8.80 -4.84
CA ALA A 13 10.41 -9.16 -5.70
C ALA A 13 9.86 -10.52 -5.23
N GLU A 14 8.62 -10.84 -5.62
CA GLU A 14 8.04 -12.17 -5.37
C GLU A 14 8.00 -12.55 -3.87
N THR A 15 7.69 -11.57 -3.02
CA THR A 15 7.63 -11.75 -1.55
C THR A 15 6.21 -11.72 -0.98
N GLY A 16 5.19 -11.62 -1.83
CA GLY A 16 3.78 -11.54 -1.41
C GLY A 16 3.26 -10.11 -1.13
N LYS A 17 3.92 -9.07 -1.64
CA LYS A 17 3.47 -7.66 -1.47
C LYS A 17 2.07 -7.44 -2.08
N THR A 18 1.88 -7.81 -3.34
CA THR A 18 0.59 -7.71 -4.04
C THR A 18 -0.52 -8.42 -3.27
N SER A 19 -0.29 -9.66 -2.84
CA SER A 19 -1.26 -10.42 -2.04
C SER A 19 -1.59 -9.78 -0.70
N THR A 20 -0.58 -9.26 0.02
CA THR A 20 -0.81 -8.55 1.30
C THR A 20 -1.65 -7.30 1.11
N LEU A 21 -1.37 -6.51 0.07
CA LEU A 21 -2.11 -5.28 -0.20
C LEU A 21 -3.52 -5.56 -0.74
N ASN A 22 -3.72 -6.68 -1.45
CA ASN A 22 -5.05 -7.12 -1.86
C ASN A 22 -5.90 -7.58 -0.68
N LEU A 23 -5.32 -8.29 0.30
CA LEU A 23 -5.99 -8.60 1.57
C LEU A 23 -6.30 -7.33 2.38
N LEU A 24 -5.40 -6.33 2.37
CA LEU A 24 -5.69 -5.04 2.99
C LEU A 24 -6.89 -4.34 2.33
N ILE A 25 -7.02 -4.41 1.00
CA ILE A 25 -8.18 -3.87 0.29
C ILE A 25 -9.49 -4.53 0.79
N GLU A 26 -9.50 -5.84 1.03
CA GLU A 26 -10.68 -6.53 1.61
C GLU A 26 -11.00 -6.05 3.03
N LEU A 27 -9.98 -5.84 3.87
CA LEU A 27 -10.18 -5.37 5.24
C LEU A 27 -10.77 -3.96 5.28
N LEU A 28 -10.35 -3.10 4.35
CA LEU A 28 -10.82 -1.72 4.24
C LEU A 28 -12.20 -1.62 3.57
N ASP A 29 -12.46 -2.41 2.53
CA ASP A 29 -13.71 -2.39 1.77
C ASP A 29 -14.64 -3.54 2.20
N LYS A 30 -15.34 -3.34 3.33
CA LYS A 30 -16.27 -4.33 3.91
C LYS A 30 -17.41 -4.76 2.97
N ASN A 31 -17.63 -4.04 1.87
CA ASN A 31 -18.66 -4.34 0.87
C ASN A 31 -18.11 -5.13 -0.34
N LYS A 32 -16.79 -5.28 -0.48
CA LYS A 32 -16.16 -6.08 -1.54
C LYS A 32 -15.49 -7.30 -0.94
N LYS A 33 -16.10 -8.47 -1.13
CA LYS A 33 -15.31 -9.70 -1.19
C LYS A 33 -14.48 -9.65 -2.46
N VAL A 34 -13.16 -9.63 -2.32
CA VAL A 34 -12.26 -9.80 -3.45
C VAL A 34 -12.28 -11.30 -3.77
N GLU A 35 -12.57 -11.64 -5.02
CA GLU A 35 -12.49 -13.03 -5.49
C GLU A 35 -11.03 -13.51 -5.36
N GLU A 36 -10.79 -14.80 -5.05
CA GLU A 36 -9.44 -15.33 -4.84
C GLU A 36 -8.49 -14.99 -6.00
N GLU A 37 -9.00 -14.97 -7.23
CA GLU A 37 -8.26 -14.60 -8.44
C GLU A 37 -7.66 -13.19 -8.38
N ARG A 38 -8.31 -12.25 -7.68
CA ARG A 38 -7.86 -10.86 -7.53
C ARG A 38 -6.80 -10.67 -6.44
N LEU A 39 -6.49 -11.70 -5.65
CA LEU A 39 -5.42 -11.61 -4.64
C LEU A 39 -4.03 -11.50 -5.28
N ILE A 40 -3.86 -11.98 -6.50
CA ILE A 40 -2.59 -11.96 -7.24
C ILE A 40 -2.51 -10.87 -8.30
N GLU A 41 -3.62 -10.20 -8.60
CA GLU A 41 -3.67 -9.14 -9.60
C GLU A 41 -3.12 -7.82 -9.08
N ASP A 42 -2.33 -7.16 -9.92
CA ASP A 42 -1.88 -5.81 -9.62
C ASP A 42 -2.91 -4.73 -9.98
N ARG A 43 -3.20 -3.85 -9.02
CA ARG A 43 -4.23 -2.82 -9.15
C ARG A 43 -3.98 -1.59 -8.28
N ARG A 44 -4.78 -0.56 -8.56
CA ARG A 44 -4.86 0.70 -7.80
C ARG A 44 -6.32 0.91 -7.40
N VAL A 45 -6.59 1.06 -6.12
CA VAL A 45 -7.96 1.20 -5.60
C VAL A 45 -8.02 2.37 -4.63
N SER A 46 -9.09 3.18 -4.73
CA SER A 46 -9.42 4.20 -3.74
C SER A 46 -10.62 3.72 -2.91
N ILE A 47 -10.50 3.83 -1.57
CA ILE A 47 -11.46 3.29 -0.60
C ILE A 47 -11.77 4.37 0.42
N SER A 48 -13.06 4.62 0.66
CA SER A 48 -13.49 5.44 1.79
C SER A 48 -13.50 4.60 3.06
N TYR A 49 -12.75 5.01 4.08
CA TYR A 49 -12.60 4.27 5.32
C TYR A 49 -12.58 5.25 6.51
N GLY A 50 -13.60 5.16 7.36
CA GLY A 50 -13.85 6.16 8.40
C GLY A 50 -14.06 7.56 7.79
N SER A 51 -13.30 8.54 8.26
CA SER A 51 -13.33 9.93 7.78
C SER A 51 -12.31 10.22 6.65
N LYS A 52 -11.56 9.21 6.21
CA LYS A 52 -10.45 9.33 5.26
C LYS A 52 -10.71 8.59 3.96
N LYS A 53 -10.03 8.99 2.89
CA LYS A 53 -9.94 8.28 1.63
C LYS A 53 -8.54 7.69 1.47
N ILE A 54 -8.45 6.38 1.24
CA ILE A 54 -7.18 5.63 1.20
C ILE A 54 -6.95 5.14 -0.23
N ALA A 55 -5.77 5.40 -0.78
CA ALA A 55 -5.31 4.74 -2.00
C ALA A 55 -4.46 3.52 -1.61
N VAL A 56 -4.84 2.33 -2.09
CA VAL A 56 -4.01 1.12 -1.99
C VAL A 56 -3.54 0.74 -3.39
N THR A 57 -2.23 0.60 -3.56
CA THR A 57 -1.60 0.36 -4.86
C THR A 57 -0.59 -0.77 -4.76
N THR A 58 -0.79 -1.84 -5.54
CA THR A 58 0.05 -3.05 -5.46
C THR A 58 1.25 -2.99 -6.39
N TRP A 59 1.16 -2.24 -7.49
CA TRP A 59 2.26 -1.97 -8.40
C TRP A 59 3.41 -1.28 -7.67
N GLY A 60 4.66 -1.70 -7.89
CA GLY A 60 5.81 -1.10 -7.20
C GLY A 60 7.17 -1.58 -7.68
N ASP A 61 7.24 -2.18 -8.87
CA ASP A 61 8.46 -2.83 -9.35
C ASP A 61 9.45 -1.86 -9.99
N ASN A 62 8.95 -0.78 -10.60
CA ASN A 62 9.75 0.23 -11.29
C ASN A 62 9.21 1.65 -11.03
N GLY A 63 10.00 2.68 -11.37
CA GLY A 63 9.63 4.06 -11.09
C GLY A 63 8.45 4.57 -11.92
N PHE A 64 8.18 4.01 -13.10
CA PHE A 64 7.00 4.38 -13.88
C PHE A 64 5.72 4.02 -13.11
N GLU A 65 5.62 2.78 -12.65
CA GLU A 65 4.46 2.30 -11.89
C GLU A 65 4.25 3.08 -10.59
N LEU A 66 5.33 3.45 -9.90
CA LEU A 66 5.23 4.23 -8.68
C LEU A 66 4.77 5.68 -8.94
N LYS A 67 5.23 6.30 -10.04
CA LYS A 67 4.71 7.62 -10.46
C LYS A 67 3.23 7.55 -10.78
N GLU A 68 2.76 6.49 -11.42
CA GLU A 68 1.33 6.28 -11.66
C GLU A 68 0.56 6.04 -10.36
N ASN A 69 1.14 5.39 -9.35
CA ASN A 69 0.54 5.29 -8.00
C ASN A 69 0.35 6.67 -7.36
N ILE A 70 1.37 7.53 -7.41
CA ILE A 70 1.31 8.88 -6.87
C ILE A 70 0.25 9.72 -7.62
N LYS A 71 0.24 9.66 -8.95
CA LYS A 71 -0.79 10.34 -9.76
C LYS A 71 -2.20 9.86 -9.41
N PHE A 72 -2.38 8.56 -9.22
CA PHE A 72 -3.66 7.99 -8.81
C PHE A 72 -4.08 8.52 -7.44
N PHE A 73 -3.17 8.52 -6.46
CA PHE A 73 -3.40 9.05 -5.12
C PHE A 73 -3.84 10.52 -5.12
N GLU A 74 -3.14 11.36 -5.90
CA GLU A 74 -3.48 12.78 -6.08
C GLU A 74 -4.80 12.99 -6.81
N LYS A 75 -5.00 12.31 -7.95
CA LYS A 75 -6.22 12.41 -8.76
C LYS A 75 -7.46 12.03 -7.96
N GLU A 76 -7.35 11.00 -7.13
CA GLU A 76 -8.43 10.54 -6.28
C GLU A 76 -8.62 11.39 -5.01
N ASN A 77 -7.74 12.39 -4.78
CA ASN A 77 -7.75 13.24 -3.60
C ASN A 77 -7.79 12.42 -2.29
N CYS A 78 -6.92 11.41 -2.22
CA CYS A 78 -6.80 10.54 -1.06
C CYS A 78 -5.99 11.22 0.06
N ASP A 79 -6.24 10.81 1.30
CA ASP A 79 -5.52 11.24 2.50
C ASP A 79 -4.32 10.33 2.82
N ILE A 80 -4.45 9.02 2.56
CA ILE A 80 -3.41 8.01 2.88
C ILE A 80 -3.05 7.22 1.62
N LEU A 81 -1.76 7.16 1.27
CA LEU A 81 -1.22 6.27 0.25
C LEU A 81 -0.61 5.03 0.91
N VAL A 82 -1.09 3.86 0.56
CA VAL A 82 -0.45 2.57 0.87
C VAL A 82 0.07 1.98 -0.43
N THR A 83 1.39 1.79 -0.54
CA THR A 83 2.01 1.41 -1.82
C THR A 83 3.11 0.36 -1.64
N ALA A 84 3.20 -0.54 -2.62
CA ALA A 84 4.35 -1.43 -2.73
C ALA A 84 5.56 -0.69 -3.26
N THR A 85 6.75 -1.06 -2.78
CA THR A 85 8.01 -0.52 -3.31
C THR A 85 9.16 -1.51 -3.14
N ARG A 86 10.30 -1.21 -3.77
CA ARG A 86 11.55 -1.96 -3.63
C ARG A 86 12.28 -1.50 -2.36
N THR A 87 13.25 -2.29 -1.92
CA THR A 87 14.11 -1.94 -0.78
C THR A 87 15.03 -0.76 -1.07
N ARG A 88 15.46 -0.58 -2.32
CA ARG A 88 16.38 0.46 -2.78
C ARG A 88 16.13 0.78 -4.26
N GLY A 89 16.67 1.91 -4.71
CA GLY A 89 16.67 2.36 -6.09
C GLY A 89 15.53 3.29 -6.41
N GLU A 90 15.18 3.36 -7.70
CA GLU A 90 14.30 4.38 -8.28
C GLU A 90 12.96 4.53 -7.54
N THR A 91 12.31 3.42 -7.16
CA THR A 91 11.02 3.47 -6.45
C THR A 91 11.15 4.01 -5.03
N THR A 92 12.24 3.71 -4.34
CA THR A 92 12.50 4.29 -3.01
C THR A 92 12.79 5.79 -3.15
N GLU A 93 13.57 6.20 -4.14
CA GLU A 93 13.94 7.61 -4.38
C GLU A 93 12.71 8.46 -4.72
N ILE A 94 11.89 8.02 -5.68
CA ILE A 94 10.64 8.70 -6.07
C ILE A 94 9.72 8.90 -4.86
N LEU A 95 9.55 7.86 -4.02
CA LEU A 95 8.66 7.97 -2.86
C LEU A 95 9.18 8.97 -1.83
N ASN A 96 10.49 8.97 -1.57
CA ASN A 96 11.12 9.93 -0.66
C ASN A 96 11.03 11.36 -1.17
N ASP A 97 11.25 11.59 -2.47
CA ASP A 97 11.15 12.92 -3.05
C ASP A 97 9.72 13.45 -3.02
N TYR A 98 8.75 12.60 -3.32
CA TYR A 98 7.34 12.96 -3.20
C TYR A 98 6.92 13.21 -1.74
N ALA A 99 7.40 12.42 -0.78
CA ALA A 99 7.11 12.64 0.64
C ALA A 99 7.63 14.00 1.14
N LYS A 100 8.81 14.44 0.68
CA LYS A 100 9.33 15.79 0.94
C LYS A 100 8.47 16.87 0.30
N GLU A 101 7.99 16.65 -0.93
CA GLU A 101 7.15 17.61 -1.66
C GLU A 101 5.85 17.92 -0.90
N ILE A 102 5.24 16.89 -0.29
CA ILE A 102 3.99 17.03 0.48
C ILE A 102 4.20 17.19 1.99
N ASP A 103 5.45 17.42 2.42
CA ASP A 103 5.87 17.61 3.83
C ASP A 103 5.32 16.53 4.77
N THR A 104 5.61 15.26 4.46
CA THR A 104 5.20 14.11 5.29
C THR A 104 6.31 13.07 5.44
N ASP A 105 6.25 12.33 6.53
CA ASP A 105 7.10 11.16 6.74
C ASP A 105 6.47 9.89 6.12
N ILE A 106 7.33 8.98 5.66
CA ILE A 106 6.92 7.66 5.17
C ILE A 106 7.00 6.63 6.30
N ILE A 107 5.92 5.90 6.53
CA ILE A 107 5.92 4.71 7.38
C ILE A 107 6.39 3.52 6.55
N TRP A 108 7.64 3.13 6.74
CA TRP A 108 8.24 1.99 6.06
C TRP A 108 7.93 0.68 6.79
N ILE A 109 7.35 -0.29 6.08
CA ILE A 109 7.02 -1.62 6.61
C ILE A 109 7.72 -2.66 5.73
N GLU A 110 8.64 -3.43 6.30
CA GLU A 110 9.26 -4.52 5.57
C GLU A 110 8.29 -5.69 5.40
N LYS A 111 8.21 -6.28 4.21
CA LYS A 111 7.39 -7.47 3.97
C LYS A 111 7.90 -8.67 4.80
N ASN A 112 7.04 -9.23 5.63
CA ASN A 112 7.34 -10.47 6.35
C ASN A 112 7.32 -11.66 5.39
N ILE A 113 8.17 -12.66 5.60
CA ILE A 113 8.19 -13.88 4.78
C ILE A 113 8.17 -15.16 5.61
N SER A 114 7.54 -16.18 5.05
CA SER A 114 7.62 -17.56 5.55
C SER A 114 7.50 -18.52 4.38
N ALA A 115 8.42 -19.47 4.28
CA ALA A 115 8.39 -20.49 3.24
C ALA A 115 7.21 -21.47 3.35
N LYS A 116 6.58 -21.57 4.54
CA LYS A 116 5.49 -22.52 4.80
C LYS A 116 4.16 -21.85 5.10
N LEU A 117 4.18 -20.59 5.53
CA LEU A 117 3.01 -19.88 6.07
C LEU A 117 2.80 -18.56 5.33
N GLU A 118 3.13 -18.50 4.04
CA GLU A 118 3.04 -17.26 3.24
C GLU A 118 1.66 -16.60 3.35
N GLU A 119 0.59 -17.38 3.17
CA GLU A 119 -0.78 -16.88 3.26
C GLU A 119 -1.09 -16.29 4.64
N LEU A 120 -0.77 -17.01 5.71
CA LEU A 120 -0.96 -16.53 7.09
C LEU A 120 -0.16 -15.27 7.39
N ILE A 121 1.07 -15.18 6.86
CA ILE A 121 1.91 -13.99 7.01
C ILE A 121 1.32 -12.80 6.24
N ASN A 122 0.81 -13.02 5.02
CA ASN A 122 0.16 -11.98 4.24
C ASN A 122 -1.12 -11.48 4.95
N GLN A 123 -1.94 -12.39 5.49
CA GLN A 123 -3.13 -12.05 6.26
C GLN A 123 -2.79 -11.29 7.55
N SER A 124 -1.81 -11.76 8.31
CA SER A 124 -1.38 -11.07 9.54
C SER A 124 -0.86 -9.67 9.23
N GLN A 125 0.01 -9.56 8.22
CA GLN A 125 0.61 -8.28 7.88
C GLN A 125 -0.40 -7.29 7.30
N ALA A 126 -1.41 -7.75 6.56
CA ALA A 126 -2.53 -6.91 6.14
C ALA A 126 -3.29 -6.33 7.35
N LYS A 127 -3.51 -7.13 8.40
CA LYS A 127 -4.13 -6.67 9.65
C LYS A 127 -3.25 -5.67 10.41
N ASP A 128 -1.94 -5.89 10.44
CA ASP A 128 -0.99 -4.96 11.07
C ASP A 128 -1.00 -3.60 10.36
N ILE A 129 -1.02 -3.60 9.01
CA ILE A 129 -1.14 -2.37 8.22
C ILE A 129 -2.50 -1.69 8.48
N ASN A 130 -3.60 -2.46 8.54
CA ASN A 130 -4.91 -1.91 8.87
C ASN A 130 -4.91 -1.25 10.27
N ALA A 131 -4.29 -1.89 11.27
CA ALA A 131 -4.19 -1.34 12.61
C ALA A 131 -3.38 -0.03 12.62
N ILE A 132 -2.31 0.07 11.82
CA ILE A 132 -1.58 1.34 11.63
C ILE A 132 -2.49 2.40 11.02
N ILE A 133 -3.27 2.06 9.99
CA ILE A 133 -4.25 2.97 9.38
C ILE A 133 -5.26 3.46 10.43
N ASP A 134 -5.77 2.58 11.28
CA ASP A 134 -6.69 2.94 12.36
C ASP A 134 -6.11 3.99 13.32
N THR A 135 -4.77 4.02 13.51
CA THR A 135 -4.12 5.06 14.32
C THR A 135 -3.99 6.42 13.64
N LEU A 136 -4.21 6.50 12.32
CA LEU A 136 -4.05 7.71 11.51
C LEU A 136 -5.37 8.42 11.18
N ILE A 137 -6.50 7.85 11.61
CA ILE A 137 -7.86 8.30 11.26
C ILE A 137 -8.50 9.11 12.37
#